data_AF-A0A2H0YAF5-F1
#
_entry.id   AF-A0A2H0YAF5-F1
#
_cell.length_a   1.000
_cell.length_b   1.000
_cell.length_c   1.000
_cell.angle_alpha   90.00
_cell.angle_beta   90.00
_cell.angle_gamma   90.00
#
_symmetry.space_group_name_H-M   'P 1'
#
loop_
_entity.id
_entity.type
_entity.pdbx_description
1 polymer ?
#
loop_
_entity_poly.entity_id
_entity_poly.type
_entity_poly.pdbx_seq_one_letter_code
_entity_poly.pdbx_strand_id
1 'polypeptide(L)'
;MEKTQERLALEEKLRGAHFACFPIADKIAQEKYRKNYGELSIGEEIAILAEVREAIKHFWEIYAGGQDKLFELEKQEGFPAFRAYAEHIDFVGANLPPQNRSICYHPFSGLDFLWARIFQKTIFEDIAFNLWHPLFGWWKAEDYSADKRMKIIHILKKERIIPSSAVLEFIKGDSRFESGQNEDLNNPDTTLFLKRGHDNLIFLKKRFLDLNQELMFGAIFFESGFYEHSIEGVEKVLASQNYKLALKYKYSGVDLEYSIPYALGPGKHNAIFIKKS
;
A
#
# COMPACT_ATOMS: atom_id res chain seq x y z
N MET A 1 15.84 17.49 -10.03
CA MET A 1 15.41 18.77 -9.45
C MET A 1 15.69 18.70 -7.96
N GLU A 2 16.43 19.68 -7.41
CA GLU A 2 16.78 19.70 -5.99
C GLU A 2 15.56 20.07 -5.14
N LYS A 3 15.47 19.48 -3.95
CA LYS A 3 14.40 19.76 -2.99
C LYS A 3 14.58 21.12 -2.35
N THR A 4 13.48 21.79 -2.05
CA THR A 4 13.54 22.96 -1.17
C THR A 4 14.02 22.55 0.23
N GLN A 5 14.72 23.46 0.92
CA GLN A 5 15.11 23.25 2.32
C GLN A 5 13.87 23.05 3.22
N GLU A 6 12.75 23.69 2.86
CA GLU A 6 11.49 23.52 3.56
C GLU A 6 10.93 22.10 3.43
N ARG A 7 10.94 21.52 2.22
CA ARG A 7 10.59 20.11 2.01
C ARG A 7 11.51 19.19 2.79
N LEU A 8 12.83 19.38 2.68
CA LEU A 8 13.80 18.52 3.35
C LEU A 8 13.54 18.45 4.86
N ALA A 9 13.38 19.62 5.50
CA ALA A 9 13.07 19.70 6.92
C ALA A 9 11.72 19.06 7.27
N LEU A 10 10.71 19.23 6.42
CA LEU A 10 9.39 18.61 6.63
C LEU A 10 9.44 17.09 6.52
N GLU A 11 10.09 16.55 5.48
CA GLU A 11 10.22 15.11 5.27
C GLU A 11 11.08 14.45 6.35
N GLU A 12 12.14 15.13 6.82
CA GLU A 12 12.92 14.68 7.97
C GLU A 12 12.07 14.61 9.23
N LYS A 13 11.28 15.66 9.52
CA LYS A 13 10.34 15.68 10.65
C LYS A 13 9.33 14.54 10.58
N LEU A 14 8.76 14.30 9.39
CA LEU A 14 7.79 13.22 9.16
C LEU A 14 8.42 11.84 9.33
N ARG A 15 9.60 11.61 8.73
CA ARG A 15 10.35 10.35 8.92
C ARG A 15 10.73 10.12 10.38
N GLY A 16 11.20 11.16 11.06
CA GLY A 16 11.54 11.09 12.48
C GLY A 16 10.33 10.68 13.34
N ALA A 17 9.18 11.31 13.09
CA ALA A 17 7.92 10.90 13.72
C ALA A 17 7.55 9.45 13.39
N HIS A 18 7.80 8.98 12.15
CA HIS A 18 7.58 7.57 11.77
C HIS A 18 8.32 6.61 12.68
N PHE A 19 9.63 6.84 12.74
CA PHE A 19 10.54 5.87 13.31
C PHE A 19 10.45 5.90 14.83
N ALA A 20 10.07 7.04 15.42
CA ALA A 20 9.79 7.17 16.84
C ALA A 20 8.57 6.37 17.32
N CYS A 21 7.58 6.11 16.44
CA CYS A 21 6.42 5.30 16.80
C CYS A 21 6.78 3.82 17.03
N PHE A 22 7.72 3.25 16.25
CA PHE A 22 8.05 1.83 16.31
C PHE A 22 8.54 1.34 17.69
N PRO A 23 9.53 1.96 18.35
CA PRO A 23 9.99 1.50 19.66
C PRO A 23 8.91 1.65 20.75
N ILE A 24 8.00 2.61 20.62
CA ILE A 24 6.88 2.78 21.56
C ILE A 24 5.86 1.65 21.36
N ALA A 25 5.47 1.40 20.11
CA ALA A 25 4.57 0.30 19.76
C ALA A 25 5.15 -1.05 20.16
N ASP A 26 6.43 -1.30 19.87
CA ASP A 26 7.14 -2.53 20.26
C ASP A 26 7.23 -2.65 21.78
N LYS A 27 7.54 -1.58 22.51
CA LYS A 27 7.56 -1.62 23.97
C LYS A 27 6.20 -2.02 24.56
N ILE A 28 5.10 -1.40 24.11
CA ILE A 28 3.74 -1.71 24.59
C ILE A 28 3.39 -3.17 24.26
N ALA A 29 3.71 -3.61 23.04
CA ALA A 29 3.55 -4.98 22.59
C ALA A 29 4.35 -5.98 23.46
N GLN A 30 5.62 -5.69 23.77
CA GLN A 30 6.51 -6.56 24.54
C GLN A 30 6.15 -6.59 26.03
N GLU A 31 5.86 -5.45 26.65
CA GLU A 31 5.52 -5.35 28.08
C GLU A 31 4.27 -6.14 28.43
N LYS A 32 3.30 -6.17 27.51
CA LYS A 32 2.02 -6.83 27.74
C LYS A 32 1.95 -8.25 27.18
N TYR A 33 2.76 -8.60 26.16
CA TYR A 33 2.53 -9.83 25.37
C TYR A 33 3.78 -10.64 25.06
N ARG A 34 4.84 -10.53 25.88
CA ARG A 34 6.16 -11.19 25.81
C ARG A 34 6.21 -12.67 25.36
N LYS A 35 5.08 -13.39 25.20
CA LYS A 35 5.00 -14.77 24.68
C LYS A 35 3.84 -15.13 23.72
N ASN A 36 2.80 -14.31 23.52
CA ASN A 36 1.51 -14.81 22.97
C ASN A 36 0.91 -14.00 21.80
N TYR A 37 1.73 -13.40 20.94
CA TYR A 37 1.23 -12.63 19.78
C TYR A 37 0.28 -13.42 18.84
N GLY A 38 0.35 -14.75 18.85
CA GLY A 38 -0.51 -15.63 18.06
C GLY A 38 -1.78 -16.12 18.77
N GLU A 39 -2.01 -15.75 20.03
CA GLU A 39 -3.13 -16.25 20.85
C GLU A 39 -4.09 -15.13 21.29
N LEU A 40 -3.92 -13.90 20.79
CA LEU A 40 -4.76 -12.78 21.17
C LEU A 40 -6.18 -12.94 20.61
N SER A 41 -7.17 -12.63 21.45
CA SER A 41 -8.52 -12.38 20.96
C SER A 41 -8.58 -11.04 20.22
N ILE A 42 -9.53 -10.90 19.31
CA ILE A 42 -9.79 -9.64 18.58
C ILE A 42 -9.99 -8.46 19.55
N GLY A 43 -10.64 -8.69 20.69
CA GLY A 43 -10.87 -7.65 21.70
C GLY A 43 -9.56 -7.16 22.34
N GLU A 44 -8.61 -8.05 22.56
CA GLU A 44 -7.29 -7.70 23.07
C GLU A 44 -6.47 -6.95 22.03
N GLU A 45 -6.47 -7.38 20.76
CA GLU A 45 -5.82 -6.65 19.66
C GLU A 45 -6.31 -5.21 19.57
N ILE A 46 -7.63 -4.99 19.63
CA ILE A 46 -8.22 -3.65 19.60
C ILE A 46 -7.76 -2.80 20.79
N ALA A 47 -7.71 -3.37 22.00
CA ALA A 47 -7.30 -2.64 23.20
C ALA A 47 -5.83 -2.20 23.13
N ILE A 48 -4.94 -3.07 22.64
CA ILE A 48 -3.52 -2.77 22.43
C ILE A 48 -3.36 -1.62 21.45
N LEU A 49 -4.05 -1.70 20.32
CA LEU A 49 -3.95 -0.69 19.29
C LEU A 49 -4.47 0.67 19.75
N ALA A 50 -5.52 0.69 20.56
CA ALA A 50 -6.00 1.92 21.18
C ALA A 50 -4.94 2.56 22.09
N GLU A 51 -4.25 1.76 22.91
CA GLU A 51 -3.18 2.24 23.78
C GLU A 51 -1.95 2.70 23.00
N VAL A 52 -1.51 1.93 22.00
CA VAL A 52 -0.43 2.33 21.09
C VAL A 52 -0.78 3.66 20.46
N ARG A 53 -2.00 3.80 19.91
CA ARG A 53 -2.48 5.04 19.26
C ARG A 53 -2.44 6.23 20.20
N GLU A 54 -2.89 6.09 21.44
CA GLU A 54 -2.83 7.18 22.41
C GLU A 54 -1.37 7.54 22.76
N ALA A 55 -0.52 6.53 22.97
CA ALA A 55 0.90 6.73 23.29
C ALA A 55 1.68 7.43 22.17
N ILE A 56 1.29 7.21 20.90
CA ILE A 56 1.96 7.82 19.73
C ILE A 56 1.18 8.99 19.12
N LYS A 57 0.12 9.46 19.78
CA LYS A 57 -0.80 10.49 19.25
C LYS A 57 -0.09 11.75 18.76
N HIS A 58 0.90 12.24 19.51
CA HIS A 58 1.67 13.42 19.12
C HIS A 58 2.42 13.23 17.79
N PHE A 59 3.00 12.05 17.54
CA PHE A 59 3.67 11.73 16.28
C PHE A 59 2.69 11.65 15.12
N TRP A 60 1.47 11.16 15.38
CA TRP A 60 0.39 11.18 14.40
C TRP A 60 -0.07 12.58 14.02
N GLU A 61 -0.14 13.50 14.99
CA GLU A 61 -0.48 14.90 14.73
C GLU A 61 0.59 15.57 13.85
N ILE A 62 1.88 15.27 14.08
CA ILE A 62 2.98 15.69 13.19
C ILE A 62 2.74 15.16 11.77
N TYR A 63 2.34 13.90 11.65
CA TYR A 63 2.05 13.27 10.37
C TYR A 63 0.90 13.93 9.63
N ALA A 64 -0.25 14.07 10.28
CA ALA A 64 -1.44 14.64 9.68
C ALA A 64 -1.17 16.08 9.21
N GLY A 65 -0.58 16.92 10.07
CA GLY A 65 -0.25 18.29 9.70
C GLY A 65 0.84 18.39 8.62
N GLY A 66 1.77 17.42 8.58
CA GLY A 66 2.82 17.39 7.58
C GLY A 66 2.36 16.96 6.20
N GLN A 67 1.32 16.13 6.08
CA GLN A 67 0.80 15.68 4.78
C GLN A 67 0.16 16.81 3.96
N ASP A 68 -0.66 17.65 4.61
CA ASP A 68 -1.24 18.83 3.94
C ASP A 68 -0.15 19.80 3.48
N LYS A 69 0.85 20.02 4.33
CA LYS A 69 1.98 20.89 4.00
C LYS A 69 2.85 20.32 2.87
N LEU A 70 3.08 19.00 2.86
CA LEU A 70 3.77 18.33 1.75
C LEU A 70 3.01 18.51 0.45
N PHE A 71 1.68 18.41 0.48
CA PHE A 71 0.86 18.60 -0.73
C PHE A 71 0.96 20.03 -1.28
N GLU A 72 0.93 21.05 -0.42
CA GLU A 72 1.11 22.43 -0.86
C GLU A 72 2.50 22.69 -1.44
N LEU A 73 3.55 22.16 -0.80
CA LEU A 73 4.92 22.22 -1.35
C LEU A 73 5.03 21.51 -2.68
N GLU A 74 4.46 20.31 -2.78
CA GLU A 74 4.41 19.52 -4.01
C GLU A 74 3.78 20.30 -5.15
N LYS A 75 2.68 21.01 -4.90
CA LYS A 75 2.03 21.89 -5.88
C LYS A 75 2.92 23.07 -6.29
N GLN A 76 3.59 23.72 -5.34
CA GLN A 76 4.50 24.85 -5.59
C GLN A 76 5.73 24.43 -6.40
N GLU A 77 6.23 23.22 -6.15
CA GLU A 77 7.44 22.67 -6.75
C GLU A 77 7.18 21.93 -8.08
N GLY A 78 5.93 21.85 -8.54
CA GLY A 78 5.57 21.21 -9.80
C GLY A 78 5.49 19.68 -9.76
N PHE A 79 5.12 19.14 -8.60
CA PHE A 79 4.87 17.73 -8.30
C PHE A 79 6.10 16.79 -8.42
N PRO A 80 7.25 17.09 -7.79
CA PRO A 80 8.45 16.24 -7.87
C PRO A 80 8.28 14.83 -7.28
N ALA A 81 7.65 14.67 -6.11
CA ALA A 81 7.45 13.37 -5.47
C ALA A 81 6.49 12.48 -6.28
N PHE A 82 5.40 13.05 -6.80
CA PHE A 82 4.48 12.32 -7.67
C PHE A 82 5.13 11.90 -8.99
N ARG A 83 6.03 12.72 -9.56
CA ARG A 83 6.78 12.34 -10.76
C ARG A 83 7.73 11.19 -10.48
N ALA A 84 8.49 11.23 -9.39
CA ALA A 84 9.36 10.12 -8.99
C ALA A 84 8.56 8.82 -8.81
N TYR A 85 7.39 8.89 -8.17
CA TYR A 85 6.53 7.71 -8.03
C TYR A 85 5.88 7.27 -9.36
N ALA A 86 5.56 8.20 -10.25
CA ALA A 86 5.08 7.86 -11.58
C ALA A 86 6.15 7.10 -12.39
N GLU A 87 7.43 7.47 -12.28
CA GLU A 87 8.54 6.75 -12.88
C GLU A 87 8.65 5.32 -12.34
N HIS A 88 8.46 5.12 -11.03
CA HIS A 88 8.35 3.78 -10.43
C HIS A 88 7.25 2.94 -11.10
N ILE A 89 6.06 3.52 -11.20
CA ILE A 89 4.87 2.84 -11.71
C ILE A 89 5.03 2.56 -13.21
N ASP A 90 5.62 3.47 -13.97
CA ASP A 90 5.95 3.27 -15.38
C ASP A 90 6.97 2.14 -15.56
N PHE A 91 7.96 2.05 -14.67
CA PHE A 91 8.91 0.92 -14.64
C PHE A 91 8.20 -0.41 -14.38
N VAL A 92 7.28 -0.47 -13.41
CA VAL A 92 6.47 -1.68 -13.15
C VAL A 92 5.64 -2.01 -14.37
N GLY A 93 4.95 -1.02 -14.93
CA GLY A 93 4.14 -1.14 -16.13
C GLY A 93 4.95 -1.75 -17.27
N ALA A 94 6.13 -1.22 -17.60
CA ALA A 94 7.00 -1.72 -18.65
C ALA A 94 7.38 -3.20 -18.50
N ASN A 95 7.42 -3.72 -17.27
CA ASN A 95 7.79 -5.09 -16.95
C ASN A 95 6.59 -6.05 -16.75
N LEU A 96 5.35 -5.56 -16.85
CA LEU A 96 4.15 -6.40 -16.86
C LEU A 96 3.74 -6.76 -18.29
N PRO A 97 3.31 -8.00 -18.59
CA PRO A 97 2.76 -8.32 -19.90
C PRO A 97 1.52 -7.45 -20.23
N PRO A 98 1.32 -6.99 -21.48
CA PRO A 98 0.21 -6.09 -21.82
C PRO A 98 -1.17 -6.60 -21.42
N GLN A 99 -1.42 -7.90 -21.55
CA GLN A 99 -2.68 -8.53 -21.17
C GLN A 99 -2.98 -8.41 -19.66
N ASN A 100 -1.94 -8.35 -18.82
CA ASN A 100 -2.09 -8.22 -17.37
C ASN A 100 -2.26 -6.77 -16.91
N ARG A 101 -2.26 -5.80 -17.84
CA ARG A 101 -2.47 -4.37 -17.56
C ARG A 101 -3.93 -3.93 -17.73
N SER A 102 -4.86 -4.87 -17.90
CA SER A 102 -6.29 -4.56 -18.02
C SER A 102 -6.88 -4.13 -16.67
N ILE A 103 -6.79 -5.03 -15.67
CA ILE A 103 -7.34 -4.83 -14.34
C ILE A 103 -6.22 -5.00 -13.30
N CYS A 104 -6.11 -4.04 -12.38
CA CYS A 104 -5.37 -4.22 -11.14
C CYS A 104 -6.34 -4.36 -9.98
N TYR A 105 -6.15 -5.42 -9.20
CA TYR A 105 -6.82 -5.62 -7.94
C TYR A 105 -5.84 -5.38 -6.80
N HIS A 106 -6.15 -4.38 -5.97
CA HIS A 106 -5.37 -3.99 -4.81
C HIS A 106 -6.22 -4.26 -3.55
N PRO A 107 -5.82 -5.20 -2.66
CA PRO A 107 -6.61 -5.62 -1.51
C PRO A 107 -6.64 -4.59 -0.36
N PHE A 108 -6.04 -3.41 -0.54
CA PHE A 108 -6.02 -2.34 0.45
C PHE A 108 -6.20 -0.99 -0.25
N SER A 109 -7.16 -0.17 0.18
CA SER A 109 -7.32 1.19 -0.34
C SER A 109 -6.47 2.18 0.46
N GLY A 110 -5.37 2.62 -0.14
CA GLY A 110 -4.67 3.84 0.25
C GLY A 110 -5.08 5.01 -0.65
N LEU A 111 -4.19 5.99 -0.80
CA LEU A 111 -4.26 7.01 -1.87
C LEU A 111 -3.34 6.64 -3.04
N ASP A 112 -3.20 5.35 -3.29
CA ASP A 112 -2.38 4.75 -4.34
C ASP A 112 -3.02 4.87 -5.73
N PHE A 113 -3.70 5.99 -6.00
CA PHE A 113 -4.40 6.26 -7.25
C PHE A 113 -3.47 6.31 -8.46
N LEU A 114 -2.17 6.52 -8.25
CA LEU A 114 -1.20 6.53 -9.33
C LEU A 114 -1.11 5.18 -10.08
N TRP A 115 -1.50 4.05 -9.48
CA TRP A 115 -1.54 2.77 -10.20
C TRP A 115 -2.51 2.78 -11.39
N ALA A 116 -3.52 3.65 -11.36
CA ALA A 116 -4.42 3.89 -12.47
C ALA A 116 -3.72 4.49 -13.72
N ARG A 117 -2.41 4.79 -13.61
CA ARG A 117 -1.55 5.18 -14.73
C ARG A 117 -1.27 4.04 -15.71
N ILE A 118 -1.11 2.81 -15.21
CA ILE A 118 -0.74 1.66 -16.05
C ILE A 118 -1.92 0.71 -16.30
N PHE A 119 -2.95 0.74 -15.45
CA PHE A 119 -4.12 -0.12 -15.56
C PHE A 119 -5.34 0.62 -16.11
N GLN A 120 -6.15 -0.03 -16.95
CA GLN A 120 -7.41 0.55 -17.43
C GLN A 120 -8.42 0.72 -16.30
N LYS A 121 -8.48 -0.31 -15.43
CA LYS A 121 -9.29 -0.34 -14.22
C LYS A 121 -8.42 -0.71 -13.02
N THR A 122 -8.50 0.07 -11.95
CA THR A 122 -7.91 -0.27 -10.65
C THR A 122 -9.02 -0.43 -9.63
N ILE A 123 -9.07 -1.59 -8.99
CA ILE A 123 -10.05 -1.95 -7.97
C ILE A 123 -9.34 -1.94 -6.63
N PHE A 124 -9.77 -1.04 -5.76
CA PHE A 124 -9.28 -0.93 -4.40
C PHE A 124 -10.28 -1.59 -3.45
N GLU A 125 -9.88 -2.66 -2.80
CA GLU A 125 -10.62 -3.24 -1.69
C GLU A 125 -10.09 -2.70 -0.38
N ASP A 126 -10.97 -2.31 0.55
CA ASP A 126 -10.50 -1.85 1.86
C ASP A 126 -11.49 -2.19 2.96
N ILE A 127 -10.96 -2.82 4.01
CA ILE A 127 -11.69 -3.14 5.24
C ILE A 127 -12.11 -1.87 5.99
N ALA A 128 -11.38 -0.77 5.79
CA ALA A 128 -11.68 0.54 6.35
C ALA A 128 -12.59 1.40 5.46
N PHE A 129 -13.04 0.87 4.32
CA PHE A 129 -13.96 1.58 3.44
C PHE A 129 -15.26 1.94 4.20
N ASN A 130 -15.55 3.24 4.29
CA ASN A 130 -16.66 3.83 5.05
C ASN A 130 -16.59 3.70 6.59
N LEU A 131 -15.43 3.40 7.18
CA LEU A 131 -15.24 3.49 8.63
C LEU A 131 -14.79 4.89 9.03
N TRP A 132 -15.44 5.52 10.01
CA TRP A 132 -15.05 6.83 10.58
C TRP A 132 -13.68 6.83 11.28
N HIS A 133 -13.14 5.65 11.61
CA HIS A 133 -11.79 5.47 12.15
C HIS A 133 -11.20 4.16 11.63
N PRO A 134 -10.21 4.16 10.70
CA PRO A 134 -9.38 2.98 10.53
C PRO A 134 -8.62 2.80 11.84
N LEU A 135 -8.98 1.75 12.60
CA LEU A 135 -8.25 1.36 13.82
C LEU A 135 -6.76 1.07 13.51
N PHE A 136 -6.41 0.85 12.24
CA PHE A 136 -5.15 0.23 11.81
C PHE A 136 -4.32 1.06 10.80
N GLY A 137 -4.70 2.30 10.45
CA GLY A 137 -4.02 3.05 9.39
C GLY A 137 -3.56 4.43 9.85
N TRP A 138 -2.32 4.85 9.51
CA TRP A 138 -1.73 6.15 9.87
C TRP A 138 -2.43 7.39 9.28
N TRP A 139 -3.62 7.19 8.73
CA TRP A 139 -4.45 8.20 8.11
C TRP A 139 -5.75 8.39 8.88
N LYS A 140 -6.28 9.61 8.89
CA LYS A 140 -7.62 9.85 9.43
C LYS A 140 -8.65 9.38 8.39
N ALA A 141 -9.62 8.58 8.80
CA ALA A 141 -10.70 8.13 7.90
C ALA A 141 -11.34 9.26 7.09
N GLU A 142 -11.58 10.39 7.75
CA GLU A 142 -12.26 11.57 7.22
C GLU A 142 -11.53 12.19 6.04
N ASP A 143 -10.19 12.15 6.06
CA ASP A 143 -9.33 12.62 4.97
C ASP A 143 -9.48 11.75 3.71
N TYR A 144 -10.10 10.58 3.84
CA TYR A 144 -10.32 9.59 2.81
C TYR A 144 -11.82 9.33 2.60
N SER A 145 -12.67 10.26 3.05
CA SER A 145 -14.07 10.31 2.65
C SER A 145 -14.23 10.30 1.13
N ALA A 146 -15.40 9.87 0.64
CA ALA A 146 -15.69 9.82 -0.78
C ALA A 146 -15.37 11.15 -1.49
N ASP A 147 -15.78 12.28 -0.90
CA ASP A 147 -15.52 13.61 -1.44
C ASP A 147 -14.05 13.96 -1.54
N LYS A 148 -13.25 13.64 -0.51
CA LYS A 148 -11.81 13.90 -0.50
C LYS A 148 -11.08 13.05 -1.54
N ARG A 149 -11.44 11.76 -1.66
CA ARG A 149 -10.91 10.88 -2.72
C ARG A 149 -11.21 11.44 -4.10
N MET A 150 -12.46 11.82 -4.36
CA MET A 150 -12.85 12.40 -5.64
C MET A 150 -12.10 13.70 -5.95
N LYS A 151 -11.83 14.55 -4.95
CA LYS A 151 -10.98 15.73 -5.10
C LYS A 151 -9.54 15.37 -5.50
N ILE A 152 -8.93 14.40 -4.83
CA ILE A 152 -7.57 13.94 -5.15
C ILE A 152 -7.53 13.34 -6.56
N ILE A 153 -8.45 12.42 -6.90
CA ILE A 153 -8.56 11.81 -8.23
C ILE A 153 -8.73 12.89 -9.30
N HIS A 154 -9.58 13.89 -9.05
CA HIS A 154 -9.77 15.01 -9.96
C HIS A 154 -8.47 15.79 -10.20
N ILE A 155 -7.72 16.10 -9.14
CA ILE A 155 -6.42 16.77 -9.25
C ILE A 155 -5.46 15.90 -10.06
N LEU A 156 -5.33 14.61 -9.75
CA LEU A 156 -4.42 13.70 -10.46
C LEU A 156 -4.74 13.58 -11.96
N LYS A 157 -6.03 13.53 -12.32
CA LYS A 157 -6.48 13.53 -13.73
C LYS A 157 -6.24 14.87 -14.41
N LYS A 158 -6.55 15.99 -13.73
CA LYS A 158 -6.38 17.35 -14.24
C LYS A 158 -4.91 17.67 -14.53
N GLU A 159 -4.03 17.29 -13.61
CA GLU A 159 -2.57 17.46 -13.73
C GLU A 159 -1.91 16.38 -14.62
N ARG A 160 -2.72 15.51 -15.26
CA ARG A 160 -2.27 14.43 -16.16
C ARG A 160 -1.28 13.45 -15.52
N ILE A 161 -1.36 13.29 -14.19
CA ILE A 161 -0.58 12.30 -13.45
C ILE A 161 -1.12 10.89 -13.76
N ILE A 162 -2.45 10.75 -13.84
CA ILE A 162 -3.13 9.55 -14.34
C ILE A 162 -4.03 9.88 -15.56
N PRO A 163 -4.31 8.91 -16.44
CA PRO A 163 -5.20 9.10 -17.59
C PRO A 163 -6.62 9.54 -17.19
N SER A 164 -7.24 10.37 -18.02
CA SER A 164 -8.64 10.78 -17.84
C SER A 164 -9.60 9.58 -17.93
N SER A 165 -9.28 8.62 -18.79
CA SER A 165 -10.02 7.37 -19.03
C SER A 165 -9.88 6.33 -17.91
N ALA A 166 -8.95 6.51 -16.97
CA ALA A 166 -8.71 5.53 -15.93
C ALA A 166 -9.93 5.36 -15.02
N VAL A 167 -10.32 4.11 -14.76
CA VAL A 167 -11.44 3.75 -13.89
C VAL A 167 -10.90 3.32 -12.54
N LEU A 168 -11.36 3.97 -11.47
CA LEU A 168 -11.02 3.61 -10.09
C LEU A 168 -12.31 3.14 -9.41
N GLU A 169 -12.32 1.91 -8.93
CA GLU A 169 -13.44 1.30 -8.22
C GLU A 169 -13.03 1.02 -6.78
N PHE A 170 -13.96 1.24 -5.84
CA PHE A 170 -13.74 0.98 -4.42
C PHE A 170 -14.77 -0.02 -3.94
N ILE A 171 -14.29 -1.15 -3.42
CA ILE A 171 -15.13 -2.21 -2.86
C ILE A 171 -14.83 -2.36 -1.38
N LYS A 172 -15.84 -2.81 -0.62
CA LYS A 172 -15.68 -3.03 0.82
C LYS A 172 -14.95 -4.35 1.04
N GLY A 173 -13.83 -4.30 1.76
CA GLY A 173 -13.07 -5.49 2.12
C GLY A 173 -13.64 -6.25 3.31
N ASP A 174 -13.21 -7.50 3.46
CA ASP A 174 -13.47 -8.33 4.63
C ASP A 174 -12.21 -8.42 5.52
N SER A 175 -12.36 -8.05 6.79
CA SER A 175 -11.32 -8.18 7.82
C SER A 175 -10.76 -9.59 8.01
N ARG A 176 -11.52 -10.63 7.61
CA ARG A 176 -11.12 -12.03 7.76
C ARG A 176 -10.35 -12.57 6.57
N PHE A 177 -10.33 -11.84 5.44
CA PHE A 177 -9.74 -12.28 4.18
C PHE A 177 -10.38 -13.58 3.64
N GLU A 178 -11.64 -13.90 3.98
CA GLU A 178 -12.26 -15.22 3.69
C GLU A 178 -13.44 -15.14 2.70
N SER A 179 -14.00 -13.95 2.42
CA SER A 179 -15.19 -13.82 1.55
C SER A 179 -14.95 -14.19 0.07
N GLY A 180 -15.74 -15.09 -0.52
CA GLY A 180 -15.72 -15.40 -1.96
C GLY A 180 -16.23 -14.29 -2.89
N GLN A 181 -16.45 -13.06 -2.42
CA GLN A 181 -17.03 -11.97 -3.22
C GLN A 181 -16.11 -11.47 -4.35
N ASN A 182 -14.82 -11.85 -4.32
CA ASN A 182 -13.84 -11.42 -5.32
C ASN A 182 -13.31 -12.58 -6.18
N GLU A 183 -13.98 -13.75 -6.18
CA GLU A 183 -13.59 -14.87 -7.06
C GLU A 183 -13.53 -14.43 -8.54
N ASP A 184 -14.44 -13.54 -8.94
CA ASP A 184 -14.46 -12.92 -10.27
C ASP A 184 -13.15 -12.18 -10.62
N LEU A 185 -12.40 -11.70 -9.62
CA LEU A 185 -11.11 -11.01 -9.81
C LEU A 185 -9.93 -11.98 -9.90
N ASN A 186 -10.05 -13.19 -9.35
CA ASN A 186 -9.03 -14.23 -9.42
C ASN A 186 -9.04 -14.87 -10.82
N ASN A 187 -8.49 -14.16 -11.80
CA ASN A 187 -8.49 -14.59 -13.20
C ASN A 187 -7.21 -14.16 -13.95
N PRO A 188 -6.91 -14.76 -15.12
CA PRO A 188 -5.67 -14.52 -15.86
C PRO A 188 -5.48 -13.08 -16.38
N ASP A 189 -6.55 -12.29 -16.52
CA ASP A 189 -6.48 -10.91 -17.03
C ASP A 189 -6.22 -9.88 -15.91
N THR A 190 -6.31 -10.31 -14.66
CA THR A 190 -6.10 -9.45 -13.49
C THR A 190 -4.68 -9.55 -12.95
N THR A 191 -4.09 -8.40 -12.63
CA THR A 191 -2.90 -8.30 -11.78
C THR A 191 -3.31 -8.08 -10.33
N LEU A 192 -2.83 -8.93 -9.42
CA LEU A 192 -2.95 -8.69 -7.97
C LEU A 192 -1.77 -7.82 -7.51
N PHE A 193 -2.04 -6.69 -6.88
CA PHE A 193 -1.03 -5.84 -6.28
C PHE A 193 -1.03 -5.98 -4.75
N LEU A 194 0.06 -6.48 -4.19
CA LEU A 194 0.27 -6.64 -2.74
C LEU A 194 1.23 -5.57 -2.25
N LYS A 195 0.69 -4.53 -1.59
CA LYS A 195 1.47 -3.42 -1.01
C LYS A 195 1.97 -3.76 0.40
N ARG A 196 3.01 -3.06 0.86
CA ARG A 196 3.50 -3.13 2.24
C ARG A 196 2.44 -2.68 3.27
N GLY A 197 2.62 -3.07 4.52
CA GLY A 197 1.76 -2.67 5.66
C GLY A 197 0.96 -3.83 6.26
N HIS A 198 0.90 -4.97 5.56
CA HIS A 198 0.26 -6.20 6.03
C HIS A 198 1.16 -7.41 5.78
N ASP A 199 0.88 -8.50 6.50
CA ASP A 199 1.46 -9.79 6.19
C ASP A 199 0.79 -10.35 4.92
N ASN A 200 1.36 -9.97 3.78
CA ASN A 200 0.91 -10.38 2.46
C ASN A 200 0.90 -11.91 2.28
N LEU A 201 1.71 -12.66 3.03
CA LEU A 201 1.66 -14.11 3.04
C LEU A 201 0.42 -14.62 3.76
N ILE A 202 0.07 -14.03 4.91
CA ILE A 202 -1.19 -14.33 5.59
C ILE A 202 -2.39 -14.03 4.70
N PHE A 203 -2.37 -12.90 3.97
CA PHE A 203 -3.41 -12.58 2.98
C PHE A 203 -3.57 -13.71 1.95
N LEU A 204 -2.48 -14.09 1.26
CA LEU A 204 -2.52 -15.16 0.25
C LEU A 204 -3.00 -16.49 0.84
N LYS A 205 -2.52 -16.84 2.04
CA LYS A 205 -2.90 -18.08 2.73
C LYS A 205 -4.39 -18.12 3.05
N LYS A 206 -4.88 -17.16 3.84
CA LYS A 206 -6.27 -17.16 4.30
C LYS A 206 -7.28 -17.00 3.16
N ARG A 207 -6.92 -16.22 2.14
CA ARG A 207 -7.82 -15.91 1.03
C ARG A 207 -7.92 -17.02 0.00
N PHE A 208 -6.83 -17.74 -0.25
CA PHE A 208 -6.78 -18.70 -1.35
C PHE A 208 -6.25 -20.06 -0.90
N LEU A 209 -5.04 -20.10 -0.33
CA LEU A 209 -4.31 -21.36 -0.17
C LEU A 209 -4.91 -22.28 0.90
N ASP A 210 -5.33 -21.74 2.05
CA ASP A 210 -5.95 -22.51 3.13
C ASP A 210 -7.35 -23.02 2.73
N LEU A 211 -7.96 -22.38 1.72
CA LEU A 211 -9.22 -22.79 1.10
C LEU A 211 -9.02 -23.75 -0.09
N ASN A 212 -7.77 -24.17 -0.36
CA ASN A 212 -7.39 -24.96 -1.54
C ASN A 212 -7.81 -24.33 -2.88
N GLN A 213 -7.88 -23.00 -2.96
CA GLN A 213 -8.15 -22.28 -4.21
C GLN A 213 -6.84 -22.02 -4.97
N GLU A 214 -6.85 -22.25 -6.27
CA GLU A 214 -5.72 -21.91 -7.14
C GLU A 214 -5.64 -20.38 -7.33
N LEU A 215 -4.43 -19.83 -7.23
CA LEU A 215 -4.16 -18.45 -7.64
C LEU A 215 -4.13 -18.35 -9.17
N MET A 216 -5.09 -17.63 -9.75
CA MET A 216 -5.32 -17.52 -11.19
C MET A 216 -4.92 -16.17 -11.78
N PHE A 217 -4.52 -15.20 -10.97
CA PHE A 217 -4.01 -13.90 -11.42
C PHE A 217 -2.91 -14.07 -12.47
N GLY A 218 -2.99 -13.39 -13.61
CA GLY A 218 -1.93 -13.53 -14.62
C GLY A 218 -0.59 -12.93 -14.17
N ALA A 219 -0.63 -11.92 -13.30
CA ALA A 219 0.54 -11.40 -12.61
C ALA A 219 0.25 -11.05 -11.15
N ILE A 220 1.28 -11.11 -10.32
CA ILE A 220 1.26 -10.64 -8.94
C ILE A 220 2.44 -9.67 -8.77
N PHE A 221 2.13 -8.42 -8.46
CA PHE A 221 3.13 -7.42 -8.08
C PHE A 221 3.20 -7.34 -6.55
N PHE A 222 4.41 -7.41 -6.02
CA PHE A 222 4.68 -7.38 -4.60
C PHE A 222 5.61 -6.22 -4.26
N GLU A 223 5.13 -5.32 -3.40
CA GLU A 223 5.89 -4.21 -2.84
C GLU A 223 6.17 -4.47 -1.36
N SER A 224 7.43 -4.65 -0.97
CA SER A 224 7.86 -4.85 0.41
C SER A 224 8.56 -3.64 1.00
N GLY A 225 8.15 -3.28 2.23
CA GLY A 225 8.79 -2.25 3.04
C GLY A 225 9.96 -2.77 3.89
N PHE A 226 9.98 -4.06 4.22
CA PHE A 226 10.87 -4.60 5.26
C PHE A 226 11.33 -6.03 4.89
N TYR A 227 12.65 -6.18 4.74
CA TYR A 227 13.43 -7.42 4.63
C TYR A 227 13.35 -8.22 3.31
N GLU A 228 14.52 -8.52 2.75
CA GLU A 228 14.69 -9.47 1.64
C GLU A 228 14.16 -10.87 1.96
N HIS A 229 14.21 -11.29 3.23
CA HIS A 229 13.67 -12.57 3.69
C HIS A 229 12.14 -12.69 3.51
N SER A 230 11.40 -11.57 3.47
CA SER A 230 9.96 -11.58 3.19
C SER A 230 9.66 -12.03 1.75
N ILE A 231 10.54 -11.71 0.80
CA ILE A 231 10.38 -12.06 -0.61
C ILE A 231 10.64 -13.55 -0.84
N GLU A 232 11.60 -14.16 -0.14
CA GLU A 232 11.90 -15.59 -0.28
C GLU A 232 10.71 -16.49 0.09
N GLY A 233 9.98 -16.12 1.15
CA GLY A 233 8.76 -16.82 1.55
C GLY A 233 7.65 -16.71 0.49
N VAL A 234 7.44 -15.51 -0.04
CA VAL A 234 6.48 -15.25 -1.12
C VAL A 234 6.85 -15.99 -2.39
N GLU A 235 8.13 -15.98 -2.77
CA GLU A 235 8.62 -16.67 -3.96
C GLU A 235 8.36 -18.17 -3.89
N LYS A 236 8.64 -18.83 -2.76
CA LYS A 236 8.35 -20.26 -2.56
C LYS A 236 6.85 -20.56 -2.69
N VAL A 237 6.01 -19.75 -2.05
CA VAL A 237 4.55 -19.92 -2.10
C VAL A 237 4.04 -19.74 -3.53
N LEU A 238 4.44 -18.68 -4.23
CA LEU A 238 3.99 -18.40 -5.59
C LEU A 238 4.56 -19.42 -6.60
N ALA A 239 5.78 -19.91 -6.40
CA ALA A 239 6.33 -20.99 -7.22
C ALA A 239 5.50 -22.27 -7.13
N SER A 240 5.00 -22.62 -5.94
CA SER A 240 4.09 -23.77 -5.76
C SER A 240 2.74 -23.58 -6.45
N GLN A 241 2.35 -22.33 -6.72
CA GLN A 241 1.13 -21.93 -7.41
C GLN A 241 1.36 -21.68 -8.92
N ASN A 242 2.44 -22.24 -9.49
CA ASN A 242 2.79 -22.12 -10.89
C ASN A 242 3.12 -20.68 -11.36
N TYR A 243 3.65 -19.83 -10.48
CA TYR A 243 4.23 -18.54 -10.87
C TYR A 243 5.74 -18.64 -11.07
N LYS A 244 6.29 -17.75 -11.89
CA LYS A 244 7.73 -17.49 -11.98
C LYS A 244 8.03 -16.06 -11.57
N LEU A 245 9.14 -15.86 -10.86
CA LEU A 245 9.70 -14.53 -10.65
C LEU A 245 10.16 -13.99 -12.03
N ALA A 246 9.54 -12.90 -12.47
CA ALA A 246 9.88 -12.23 -13.72
C ALA A 246 10.88 -11.10 -13.51
N LEU A 247 10.75 -10.37 -12.40
CA LEU A 247 11.64 -9.29 -12.04
C LEU A 247 11.73 -9.16 -10.52
N LYS A 248 12.96 -9.04 -10.00
CA LYS A 248 13.22 -8.63 -8.62
C LYS A 248 14.14 -7.42 -8.67
N TYR A 249 13.77 -6.35 -7.99
CA TYR A 249 14.55 -5.13 -8.00
C TYR A 249 14.44 -4.40 -6.68
N LYS A 250 15.55 -3.79 -6.30
CA LYS A 250 15.54 -2.79 -5.25
C LYS A 250 15.20 -1.48 -5.93
N TYR A 251 14.14 -0.82 -5.48
CA TYR A 251 13.86 0.49 -6.03
C TYR A 251 14.89 1.47 -5.49
N SER A 252 15.79 1.86 -6.37
CA SER A 252 16.94 2.73 -6.11
C SER A 252 16.85 4.03 -6.89
N GLY A 253 15.68 4.38 -7.44
CA GLY A 253 15.49 5.72 -7.97
C GLY A 253 15.74 6.75 -6.86
N VAL A 254 15.49 8.02 -7.14
CA VAL A 254 15.72 9.15 -6.19
C VAL A 254 14.77 9.10 -4.96
N ASP A 255 14.27 7.91 -4.63
CA ASP A 255 12.96 7.54 -4.09
C ASP A 255 12.93 7.08 -2.63
N LEU A 256 14.06 7.18 -1.93
CA LEU A 256 14.00 7.28 -0.47
C LEU A 256 13.97 8.73 -0.01
N GLU A 257 14.29 9.67 -0.90
CA GLU A 257 14.31 11.05 -0.49
C GLU A 257 12.86 11.55 -0.34
N TYR A 258 12.00 11.39 -1.34
CA TYR A 258 10.68 12.04 -1.36
C TYR A 258 9.63 11.30 -0.54
N SER A 259 8.97 12.03 0.37
CA SER A 259 7.68 11.58 0.90
C SER A 259 6.59 12.04 -0.05
N ILE A 260 5.72 11.12 -0.45
CA ILE A 260 4.61 11.44 -1.35
C ILE A 260 3.46 11.96 -0.48
N PRO A 261 2.78 13.03 -0.89
CA PRO A 261 1.54 13.40 -0.22
C PRO A 261 0.61 12.20 -0.17
N TYR A 262 0.13 11.91 1.02
CA TYR A 262 -0.81 10.86 1.34
C TYR A 262 -0.35 9.40 1.22
N ALA A 263 0.96 9.20 1.05
CA ALA A 263 1.59 7.88 1.16
C ALA A 263 3.03 8.02 1.64
N LEU A 264 3.49 7.13 2.52
CA LEU A 264 4.93 6.93 2.60
C LEU A 264 5.38 6.36 1.24
N GLY A 265 6.52 6.82 0.71
CA GLY A 265 6.99 6.48 -0.65
C GLY A 265 7.13 4.97 -0.94
N PRO A 266 7.45 4.56 -2.16
CA PRO A 266 7.43 3.15 -2.58
C PRO A 266 8.23 2.19 -1.67
N GLY A 267 7.89 0.90 -1.72
CA GLY A 267 8.62 -0.15 -1.02
C GLY A 267 10.08 -0.26 -1.49
N LYS A 268 10.98 -0.65 -0.58
CA LYS A 268 12.41 -0.81 -0.88
C LYS A 268 12.69 -1.99 -1.80
N HIS A 269 11.94 -3.08 -1.62
CA HIS A 269 12.15 -4.32 -2.37
C HIS A 269 10.86 -4.69 -3.08
N ASN A 270 10.96 -4.85 -4.40
CA ASN A 270 9.83 -5.08 -5.27
C ASN A 270 10.05 -6.34 -6.11
N ALA A 271 8.96 -7.05 -6.38
CA ALA A 271 9.00 -8.25 -7.20
C ALA A 271 7.75 -8.36 -8.07
N ILE A 272 7.93 -8.81 -9.32
CA ILE A 272 6.85 -9.15 -10.25
C ILE A 272 6.91 -10.64 -10.49
N PHE A 273 5.78 -11.32 -10.26
CA PHE A 273 5.58 -12.73 -10.53
C PHE A 273 4.56 -12.89 -11.66
N ILE A 274 4.82 -13.79 -12.61
CA ILE A 274 3.94 -14.05 -13.76
C ILE A 274 3.52 -15.51 -13.72
N LYS A 275 2.23 -15.79 -13.93
CA LYS A 275 1.70 -17.17 -14.03
C LYS A 275 2.31 -17.86 -15.24
N LYS A 276 2.79 -19.10 -15.09
CA LYS A 276 3.31 -19.89 -16.22
C LYS A 276 2.12 -20.42 -17.02
N SER A 277 2.20 -20.26 -18.35
CA SER A 277 1.26 -20.86 -19.31
C SER A 277 1.37 -22.37 -19.34
#